data_AF-A0A7Z7N0D5-F1
#
_entry.id   AF-A0A7Z7N0D5-F1
#
_cell.length_a   1.000
_cell.length_b   1.000
_cell.length_c   1.000
_cell.angle_alpha   90.00
_cell.angle_beta   90.00
_cell.angle_gamma   90.00
#
_symmetry.space_group_name_H-M   'P 1'
#
loop_
_entity.id
_entity.type
_entity.pdbx_description
1 polymer ?
#
loop_
_entity_poly.entity_id
_entity_poly.type
_entity_poly.pdbx_seq_one_letter_code
_entity_poly.pdbx_strand_id
1 'polypeptide(L)'
;MPPRLLLFPLAAITLFVSGCQLSPNAHDERLPFTDDPMRNAPPISQGLDAAGLSTLLQAEFAGQRGDFKRASQGYLEAAERFGAEELAERATFAARFSDDDSLIEEAAQGWKALNPQAETPNRLLAALSLQQGNWLESLERRLALTAANQDGELTGFAETAIAEQGPLDSLLNRLVEHLNQTPPSDPVQQADALLAAALWEAALGRTEQARGYLDQASGLTERPTLLLVEGQLAFETDNPARARQAAQQGLQDNPDDVRFLLLLAQAEIRLDNLDAAQQQTDALLDRHSGSDALRVALAQLYLDEGYAAPAQRLLKPLVGQDNTPNLAYYLLGLIAQSEDDTENALLYYRQVDGGEEFLPARATAAQMLIDDDRLIDARAFLRVERMRHEDYFSDLVKLEVQLLDELGRTADAEALLARELTRTPDDTELLYHRAMRAWEMGDVEQMEQDLRHVISIEPDNAVALNALGYTLADLDLPDRLEEARELIERAYKLDADNPAVLDSLGWVHYRLGDPQEALTWLERAYSRMPDQEIAAHLAEVLHALGRSDEARQIINDVQQRTANHPTIDALIQRYPELDPADSL
;
A
#
# COMPACT_ATOMS: atom_id res chain seq x y z
N MET A 1 1.64 -26.54 73.61
CA MET A 1 2.70 -27.38 74.19
C MET A 1 2.87 -28.64 73.33
N PRO A 2 4.13 -29.09 73.16
CA PRO A 2 4.62 -30.04 72.13
C PRO A 2 4.51 -31.51 72.63
N PRO A 3 4.99 -32.56 71.92
CA PRO A 3 6.43 -32.89 71.77
C PRO A 3 6.83 -33.32 70.32
N ARG A 4 8.00 -32.95 69.77
CA ARG A 4 9.39 -33.41 70.05
C ARG A 4 9.68 -34.83 69.52
N LEU A 5 10.85 -35.21 69.02
CA LEU A 5 12.18 -34.63 68.80
C LEU A 5 13.04 -35.71 68.11
N LEU A 6 14.24 -35.29 67.65
CA LEU A 6 15.52 -36.03 67.56
C LEU A 6 15.91 -36.54 66.14
N LEU A 7 17.14 -36.37 65.63
CA LEU A 7 18.40 -35.79 66.14
C LEU A 7 19.38 -35.63 64.93
N PHE A 8 19.90 -34.41 64.72
CA PHE A 8 21.30 -34.01 64.34
C PHE A 8 22.02 -34.55 63.08
N PRO A 9 23.11 -33.89 62.60
CA PRO A 9 23.49 -32.47 62.63
C PRO A 9 23.89 -31.91 61.25
N LEU A 10 24.04 -30.57 61.22
CA LEU A 10 24.79 -29.79 60.24
C LEU A 10 26.11 -30.45 59.82
N ALA A 11 26.29 -30.59 58.51
CA ALA A 11 27.60 -30.50 57.88
C ALA A 11 27.46 -29.54 56.69
N ALA A 12 27.91 -28.30 56.92
CA ALA A 12 28.18 -27.35 55.85
C ALA A 12 29.28 -27.94 54.96
N ILE A 13 28.94 -28.28 53.71
CA ILE A 13 29.95 -28.48 52.66
C ILE A 13 29.98 -27.20 51.85
N THR A 14 30.74 -26.24 52.39
CA THR A 14 31.41 -25.20 51.62
C THR A 14 32.34 -25.88 50.63
N LEU A 15 31.88 -26.05 49.38
CA LEU A 15 32.78 -26.28 48.26
C LEU A 15 33.34 -24.94 47.84
N PHE A 16 34.57 -24.70 48.30
CA PHE A 16 35.45 -23.63 47.88
C PHE A 16 35.50 -23.57 46.35
N VAL A 17 34.90 -22.54 45.78
CA VAL A 17 35.34 -22.01 44.49
C VAL A 17 36.73 -21.44 44.75
N SER A 18 37.74 -22.27 44.49
CA SER A 18 39.14 -21.83 44.50
C SER A 18 39.29 -20.76 43.43
N GLY A 19 39.29 -19.51 43.87
CA GLY A 19 39.82 -18.41 43.09
C GLY A 19 41.29 -18.69 42.80
N CYS A 20 41.63 -18.83 41.52
CA CYS A 20 42.99 -18.57 41.09
C CYS A 20 43.22 -17.06 41.18
N GLN A 21 43.63 -16.59 42.35
CA GLN A 21 44.44 -15.39 42.45
C GLN A 21 45.78 -15.68 41.77
N LEU A 22 45.95 -15.23 40.52
CA LEU A 22 47.28 -15.02 39.96
C LEU A 22 47.78 -13.66 40.46
N SER A 23 48.50 -13.69 41.57
CA SER A 23 49.43 -12.62 41.92
C SER A 23 50.66 -12.66 40.99
N PRO A 24 51.30 -11.51 40.74
CA PRO A 24 52.14 -11.28 39.58
C PRO A 24 53.53 -11.85 39.80
N ASN A 25 53.88 -12.89 39.05
CA ASN A 25 55.29 -13.23 38.88
C ASN A 25 55.79 -12.56 37.60
N ALA A 26 56.59 -11.52 37.83
CA ALA A 26 57.41 -10.86 36.85
C ALA A 26 58.39 -11.88 36.24
N HIS A 27 58.01 -12.44 35.10
CA HIS A 27 58.92 -12.58 33.97
C HIS A 27 58.13 -12.29 32.71
N ASP A 28 58.34 -11.04 32.26
CA ASP A 28 58.04 -10.47 30.96
C ASP A 28 58.77 -11.30 29.87
N GLU A 29 58.34 -12.55 29.66
CA GLU A 29 58.52 -13.25 28.39
C GLU A 29 57.29 -12.93 27.55
N ARG A 30 57.35 -11.74 26.95
CA ARG A 30 56.48 -11.37 25.84
C ARG A 30 56.59 -12.49 24.81
N LEU A 31 55.56 -13.31 24.72
CA LEU A 31 55.29 -14.02 23.47
C LEU A 31 55.33 -12.93 22.39
N PRO A 32 56.22 -13.03 21.39
CA PRO A 32 56.35 -12.01 20.37
C PRO A 32 55.16 -12.14 19.41
N PHE A 33 53.96 -11.76 19.88
CA PHE A 33 52.87 -11.33 19.02
C PHE A 33 53.05 -9.83 18.76
N THR A 34 54.22 -9.43 18.24
CA THR A 34 54.45 -8.05 17.77
C THR A 34 54.43 -7.95 16.25
N ASP A 35 54.49 -9.08 15.55
CA ASP A 35 54.14 -9.14 14.15
C ASP A 35 52.76 -9.78 14.06
N ASP A 36 51.74 -8.91 14.10
CA ASP A 36 50.47 -9.27 13.49
C ASP A 36 50.80 -9.70 12.05
N PRO A 37 50.61 -10.99 11.68
CA PRO A 37 50.94 -11.49 10.35
C PRO A 37 50.15 -10.77 9.25
N MET A 38 49.10 -10.01 9.60
CA MET A 38 48.33 -9.16 8.70
C MET A 38 48.92 -7.75 8.53
N ARG A 39 49.83 -7.29 9.40
CA ARG A 39 50.36 -5.91 9.40
C ARG A 39 51.06 -5.53 8.10
N ASN A 40 51.68 -6.51 7.44
CA ASN A 40 52.38 -6.34 6.17
C ASN A 40 51.79 -7.23 5.07
N ALA A 41 50.60 -7.81 5.30
CA ALA A 41 49.91 -8.53 4.24
C ALA A 41 49.54 -7.51 3.14
N PRO A 42 49.83 -7.79 1.86
CA PRO A 42 49.35 -6.92 0.79
C PRO A 42 47.82 -6.84 0.89
N PRO A 43 47.23 -5.65 0.64
CA PRO A 43 45.77 -5.54 0.65
C PRO A 43 45.21 -6.58 -0.30
N ILE A 44 44.20 -7.33 0.18
CA ILE A 44 43.47 -8.28 -0.66
C ILE A 44 42.84 -7.44 -1.78
N SER A 45 43.44 -7.49 -2.96
CA SER A 45 43.01 -6.73 -4.13
C SER A 45 41.92 -7.45 -4.93
N GLN A 46 41.65 -8.72 -4.59
CA GLN A 46 40.58 -9.56 -5.12
C GLN A 46 40.11 -10.55 -4.04
N GLY A 47 38.80 -10.64 -3.81
CA GLY A 47 38.20 -11.53 -2.80
C GLY A 47 37.78 -10.81 -1.51
N LEU A 48 37.36 -11.59 -0.50
CA LEU A 48 36.80 -11.08 0.75
C LEU A 48 37.88 -10.44 1.64
N ASP A 49 37.88 -9.11 1.73
CA ASP A 49 38.80 -8.35 2.58
C ASP A 49 38.23 -8.11 3.99
N ALA A 50 39.01 -7.47 4.86
CA ALA A 50 38.60 -7.22 6.25
C ALA A 50 37.33 -6.36 6.35
N ALA A 51 37.17 -5.39 5.45
CA ALA A 51 35.98 -4.56 5.40
C ALA A 51 34.75 -5.38 4.96
N GLY A 52 34.84 -6.16 3.88
CA GLY A 52 33.75 -7.02 3.43
C GLY A 52 33.37 -8.10 4.43
N LEU A 53 34.35 -8.72 5.09
CA LEU A 53 34.07 -9.68 6.17
C LEU A 53 33.33 -9.02 7.33
N SER A 54 33.74 -7.79 7.70
CA SER A 54 33.05 -7.00 8.73
C SER A 54 31.62 -6.68 8.32
N THR A 55 31.38 -6.20 7.09
CA THR A 55 30.04 -5.91 6.56
C THR A 55 29.13 -7.15 6.61
N LEU A 56 29.61 -8.29 6.10
CA LEU A 56 28.85 -9.54 6.12
C LEU A 56 28.54 -10.01 7.55
N LEU A 57 29.50 -9.99 8.47
CA LEU A 57 29.26 -10.39 9.86
C LEU A 57 28.25 -9.47 10.55
N GLN A 58 28.29 -8.17 10.28
CA GLN A 58 27.31 -7.22 10.81
C GLN A 58 25.91 -7.52 10.26
N ALA A 59 25.78 -7.79 8.97
CA ALA A 59 24.52 -8.17 8.33
C ALA A 59 23.95 -9.46 8.95
N GLU A 60 24.78 -10.50 9.12
CA GLU A 60 24.39 -11.76 9.78
C GLU A 60 23.89 -11.53 11.21
N PHE A 61 24.63 -10.78 12.03
CA PHE A 61 24.22 -10.49 13.41
C PHE A 61 23.00 -9.58 13.49
N ALA A 62 22.76 -8.72 12.51
CA ALA A 62 21.54 -7.93 12.43
C ALA A 62 20.33 -8.83 12.15
N GLY A 63 20.42 -9.70 11.13
CA GLY A 63 19.35 -10.64 10.79
C GLY A 63 19.01 -11.60 11.92
N GLN A 64 20.01 -12.13 12.65
CA GLN A 64 19.77 -12.98 13.83
C GLN A 64 19.04 -12.26 14.97
N ARG A 65 19.11 -10.93 15.02
CA ARG A 65 18.43 -10.10 16.02
C ARG A 65 17.08 -9.57 15.53
N GLY A 66 16.66 -9.93 14.32
CA GLY A 66 15.43 -9.44 13.69
C GLY A 66 15.55 -8.03 13.09
N ASP A 67 16.75 -7.46 13.02
CA ASP A 67 16.99 -6.18 12.33
C ASP A 67 17.22 -6.45 10.83
N PHE A 68 16.13 -6.75 10.14
CA PHE A 68 16.15 -7.18 8.74
C PHE A 68 16.50 -6.05 7.78
N LYS A 69 16.16 -4.80 8.12
CA LYS A 69 16.56 -3.61 7.35
C LYS A 69 18.08 -3.52 7.25
N ARG A 70 18.76 -3.54 8.39
CA ARG A 70 20.22 -3.46 8.44
C ARG A 70 20.89 -4.71 7.86
N ALA A 71 20.28 -5.87 8.04
CA ALA A 71 20.75 -7.10 7.41
C ALA A 71 20.74 -6.98 5.88
N SER A 72 19.61 -6.57 5.31
CA SER A 72 19.44 -6.37 3.86
C SER A 72 20.48 -5.40 3.30
N GLN A 73 20.61 -4.21 3.89
CA GLN A 73 21.58 -3.20 3.46
C GLN A 73 23.02 -3.73 3.45
N GLY A 74 23.43 -4.45 4.50
CA GLY A 74 24.77 -5.03 4.55
C GLY A 74 24.99 -6.16 3.55
N TYR A 75 23.97 -6.97 3.25
CA TYR A 75 24.04 -7.97 2.18
C TYR A 75 24.10 -7.33 0.81
N LEU A 76 23.33 -6.27 0.57
CA LEU A 76 23.30 -5.55 -0.70
C LEU A 76 24.65 -4.87 -0.97
N GLU A 77 25.21 -4.15 0.01
CA GLU A 77 26.55 -3.55 -0.08
C GLU A 77 27.61 -4.61 -0.43
N ALA A 78 27.55 -5.77 0.21
CA ALA A 78 28.46 -6.87 -0.07
C ALA A 78 28.21 -7.50 -1.46
N ALA A 79 26.95 -7.62 -1.89
CA ALA A 79 26.58 -8.14 -3.19
C ALA A 79 27.12 -7.26 -4.33
N GLU A 80 26.93 -5.95 -4.24
CA GLU A 80 27.46 -4.97 -5.21
C GLU A 80 28.98 -5.00 -5.26
N ARG A 81 29.61 -5.03 -4.09
CA ARG A 81 31.06 -5.00 -3.97
C ARG A 81 31.73 -6.24 -4.57
N PHE A 82 31.14 -7.41 -4.35
CA PHE A 82 31.74 -8.69 -4.73
C PHE A 82 31.14 -9.29 -6.00
N GLY A 83 30.07 -8.71 -6.55
CA GLY A 83 29.34 -9.27 -7.68
C GLY A 83 28.74 -10.63 -7.36
N ALA A 84 28.29 -10.85 -6.12
CA ALA A 84 27.84 -12.14 -5.62
C ALA A 84 26.31 -12.22 -5.61
N GLU A 85 25.75 -13.04 -6.51
CA GLU A 85 24.31 -13.22 -6.66
C GLU A 85 23.63 -13.69 -5.36
N GLU A 86 24.25 -14.64 -4.65
CA GLU A 86 23.68 -15.23 -3.44
C GLU A 86 23.53 -14.21 -2.30
N LEU A 87 24.34 -13.15 -2.32
CA LEU A 87 24.22 -12.05 -1.36
C LEU A 87 23.09 -11.10 -1.76
N ALA A 88 22.87 -10.86 -3.05
CA ALA A 88 21.74 -10.04 -3.52
C ALA A 88 20.39 -10.75 -3.30
N GLU A 89 20.35 -12.07 -3.51
CA GLU A 89 19.21 -12.91 -3.14
C GLU A 89 18.90 -12.79 -1.65
N ARG A 90 19.93 -12.91 -0.81
CA ARG A 90 19.79 -12.84 0.65
C ARG A 90 19.40 -11.43 1.13
N ALA A 91 19.90 -10.38 0.48
CA ALA A 91 19.46 -9.00 0.71
C ALA A 91 17.96 -8.86 0.42
N THR A 92 17.53 -9.33 -0.75
CA THR A 92 16.13 -9.27 -1.18
C THR A 92 15.20 -9.99 -0.19
N PHE A 93 15.57 -11.19 0.26
CA PHE A 93 14.77 -11.91 1.25
C PHE A 93 14.75 -11.25 2.63
N ALA A 94 15.85 -10.65 3.07
CA ALA A 94 15.86 -9.89 4.31
C ALA A 94 14.97 -8.63 4.21
N ALA A 95 15.03 -7.90 3.09
CA ALA A 95 14.22 -6.69 2.87
C ALA A 95 12.71 -6.95 3.00
N ARG A 96 12.24 -8.14 2.62
CA ARG A 96 10.80 -8.51 2.74
C ARG A 96 10.27 -8.51 4.18
N PHE A 97 11.15 -8.41 5.18
CA PHE A 97 10.80 -8.33 6.60
C PHE A 97 11.14 -6.96 7.22
N SER A 98 11.49 -5.96 6.40
CA SER A 98 11.87 -4.62 6.91
C SER A 98 10.77 -3.56 6.82
N ASP A 99 9.55 -3.93 6.43
CA ASP A 99 8.41 -3.02 6.19
C ASP A 99 8.80 -1.80 5.32
N ASP A 100 9.73 -2.00 4.38
CA ASP A 100 10.35 -0.94 3.57
C ASP A 100 10.40 -1.38 2.10
N ASP A 101 9.33 -1.06 1.35
CA ASP A 101 9.16 -1.46 -0.04
C ASP A 101 10.29 -0.94 -0.95
N SER A 102 10.85 0.23 -0.63
CA SER A 102 11.97 0.81 -1.37
C SER A 102 13.22 -0.07 -1.28
N LEU A 103 13.50 -0.62 -0.10
CA LEU A 103 14.63 -1.51 0.11
C LEU A 103 14.42 -2.88 -0.54
N ILE A 104 13.18 -3.36 -0.61
CA ILE A 104 12.85 -4.60 -1.35
C ILE A 104 13.12 -4.39 -2.84
N GLU A 105 12.67 -3.26 -3.39
CA GLU A 105 12.89 -2.91 -4.78
C GLU A 105 14.39 -2.77 -5.10
N GLU A 106 15.14 -2.00 -4.30
CA GLU A 106 16.57 -1.78 -4.47
C GLU A 106 17.34 -3.11 -4.48
N ALA A 107 17.08 -3.98 -3.50
CA ALA A 107 17.73 -5.28 -3.39
C ALA A 107 17.39 -6.20 -4.58
N ALA A 108 16.12 -6.21 -5.01
CA ALA A 108 15.68 -7.00 -6.16
C ALA A 108 16.26 -6.49 -7.49
N GLN A 109 16.39 -5.17 -7.66
CA GLN A 109 17.06 -4.56 -8.80
C GLN A 109 18.56 -4.90 -8.81
N GLY A 110 19.22 -4.86 -7.65
CA GLY A 110 20.62 -5.28 -7.49
C GLY A 110 20.82 -6.75 -7.87
N TRP A 111 19.92 -7.64 -7.44
CA TRP A 111 19.94 -9.04 -7.85
C TRP A 111 19.77 -9.22 -9.36
N LYS A 112 18.77 -8.54 -9.95
CA LYS A 112 18.55 -8.54 -11.40
C LYS A 112 19.77 -8.03 -12.18
N ALA A 113 20.49 -7.02 -11.68
CA ALA A 113 21.68 -6.50 -12.33
C ALA A 113 22.82 -7.53 -12.38
N LEU A 114 22.95 -8.37 -11.35
CA LEU A 114 23.93 -9.45 -11.30
C LEU A 114 23.52 -10.66 -12.12
N ASN A 115 22.24 -11.04 -12.06
CA ASN A 115 21.66 -12.13 -12.85
C ASN A 115 20.34 -11.71 -13.51
N PRO A 116 20.39 -11.18 -14.75
CA PRO A 116 19.19 -10.76 -15.47
C PRO A 116 18.20 -11.89 -15.78
N GLN A 117 18.65 -13.14 -15.74
CA GLN A 117 17.85 -14.34 -15.99
C GLN A 117 17.24 -14.93 -14.71
N ALA A 118 17.54 -14.36 -13.53
CA ALA A 118 16.92 -14.81 -12.30
C ALA A 118 15.42 -14.48 -12.32
N GLU A 119 14.58 -15.51 -12.21
CA GLU A 119 13.12 -15.38 -12.28
C GLU A 119 12.55 -14.65 -11.05
N THR A 120 13.01 -15.03 -9.86
CA THR A 120 12.54 -14.49 -8.56
C THR A 120 12.58 -12.96 -8.47
N PRO A 121 13.72 -12.26 -8.69
CA PRO A 121 13.75 -10.79 -8.60
C PRO A 121 12.87 -10.14 -9.67
N ASN A 122 12.79 -10.71 -10.87
CA ASN A 122 11.96 -10.17 -11.93
C ASN A 122 10.45 -10.28 -11.61
N ARG A 123 10.00 -11.42 -11.06
CA ARG A 123 8.62 -11.60 -10.56
C ARG A 123 8.30 -10.66 -9.40
N LEU A 124 9.22 -10.54 -8.44
CA LEU A 124 9.05 -9.65 -7.28
C LEU A 124 8.91 -8.19 -7.73
N LEU A 125 9.77 -7.73 -8.64
CA LEU A 125 9.67 -6.38 -9.19
C LEU A 125 8.36 -6.13 -9.94
N ALA A 126 7.85 -7.13 -10.68
CA ALA A 126 6.54 -7.01 -11.32
C ALA A 126 5.40 -6.87 -10.28
N ALA A 127 5.46 -7.62 -9.17
CA ALA A 127 4.49 -7.53 -8.08
C ALA A 127 4.57 -6.18 -7.34
N LEU A 128 5.78 -5.66 -7.09
CA LEU A 128 5.98 -4.35 -6.46
C LEU A 128 5.43 -3.21 -7.33
N SER A 129 5.68 -3.24 -8.64
CA SER A 129 5.09 -2.25 -9.56
C SER A 129 3.57 -2.27 -9.51
N LEU A 130 2.95 -3.44 -9.38
CA LEU A 130 1.49 -3.56 -9.21
C LEU A 130 1.02 -2.95 -7.88
N GLN A 131 1.67 -3.29 -6.76
CA GLN A 131 1.34 -2.75 -5.44
C GLN A 131 1.44 -1.21 -5.39
N GLN A 132 2.37 -0.63 -6.14
CA GLN A 132 2.54 0.81 -6.29
C GLN A 132 1.49 1.45 -7.24
N GLY A 133 0.57 0.67 -7.83
CA GLY A 133 -0.41 1.13 -8.81
C GLY A 133 0.14 1.32 -10.22
N ASN A 134 1.39 0.94 -10.49
CA ASN A 134 2.05 1.05 -11.79
C ASN A 134 1.71 -0.15 -12.69
N TRP A 135 0.44 -0.26 -13.08
CA TRP A 135 -0.12 -1.38 -13.86
C TRP A 135 0.64 -1.70 -15.15
N LEU A 136 0.94 -0.67 -15.96
CA LEU A 136 1.61 -0.88 -17.25
C LEU A 136 3.06 -1.34 -17.07
N GLU A 137 3.75 -0.83 -16.05
CA GLU A 137 5.11 -1.25 -15.74
C GLU A 137 5.14 -2.70 -15.25
N SER A 138 4.18 -3.10 -14.40
CA SER A 138 4.01 -4.49 -13.99
C SER A 138 3.81 -5.40 -15.21
N LEU A 139 2.96 -5.00 -16.16
CA LEU A 139 2.75 -5.73 -17.40
C LEU A 139 4.04 -5.86 -18.22
N GLU A 140 4.79 -4.77 -18.45
CA GLU A 140 6.06 -4.85 -19.19
C GLU A 140 7.04 -5.82 -18.54
N ARG A 141 7.14 -5.81 -17.21
CA ARG A 141 8.00 -6.74 -16.46
C ARG A 141 7.56 -8.19 -16.65
N ARG A 142 6.25 -8.46 -16.64
CA ARG A 142 5.69 -9.81 -16.90
C ARG A 142 5.87 -10.25 -18.35
N LEU A 143 5.71 -9.35 -19.32
CA LEU A 143 5.99 -9.64 -20.73
C LEU A 143 7.48 -9.93 -20.99
N ALA A 144 8.38 -9.29 -20.23
CA ALA A 144 9.80 -9.61 -20.30
C ALA A 144 10.10 -11.03 -19.76
N LEU A 145 9.39 -11.47 -18.71
CA LEU A 145 9.48 -12.85 -18.20
C LEU A 145 9.01 -13.86 -19.26
N THR A 146 7.83 -13.63 -19.86
CA THR A 146 7.30 -14.54 -20.89
C THR A 146 8.19 -14.60 -22.14
N ALA A 147 8.79 -13.47 -22.54
CA ALA A 147 9.77 -13.43 -23.63
C ALA A 147 11.05 -14.22 -23.31
N ALA A 148 11.41 -14.36 -22.04
CA ALA A 148 12.51 -15.20 -21.56
C ALA A 148 12.09 -16.67 -21.35
N ASN A 149 10.88 -17.07 -21.77
CA ASN A 149 10.24 -18.36 -21.48
C ASN A 149 10.12 -18.66 -19.98
N GLN A 150 10.03 -17.62 -19.16
CA GLN A 150 9.70 -17.70 -17.74
C GLN A 150 8.21 -17.42 -17.57
N ASP A 151 7.67 -17.86 -16.44
CA ASP A 151 6.25 -17.69 -16.16
C ASP A 151 5.97 -16.28 -15.62
N GLY A 152 5.26 -15.51 -16.45
CA GLY A 152 4.86 -14.14 -16.18
C GLY A 152 3.53 -14.02 -15.44
N GLU A 153 2.82 -15.14 -15.24
CA GLU A 153 1.53 -15.23 -14.55
C GLU A 153 0.50 -14.19 -15.07
N LEU A 154 0.41 -14.03 -16.39
CA LEU A 154 -0.42 -13.01 -17.02
C LEU A 154 -1.91 -13.25 -16.78
N THR A 155 -2.36 -14.51 -16.73
CA THR A 155 -3.77 -14.82 -16.42
C THR A 155 -4.13 -14.34 -15.01
N GLY A 156 -3.30 -14.62 -14.00
CA GLY A 156 -3.51 -14.15 -12.64
C GLY A 156 -3.43 -12.62 -12.52
N PHE A 157 -2.49 -12.00 -13.23
CA PHE A 157 -2.42 -10.54 -13.34
C PHE A 157 -3.69 -9.94 -13.96
N ALA A 158 -4.27 -10.61 -14.96
CA ALA A 158 -5.51 -10.17 -15.58
C ALA A 158 -6.70 -10.23 -14.61
N GLU A 159 -6.80 -11.29 -13.79
CA GLU A 159 -7.80 -11.43 -12.74
C GLU A 159 -7.70 -10.31 -11.71
N THR A 160 -6.48 -9.99 -11.23
CA THR A 160 -6.26 -8.87 -10.30
C THR A 160 -6.66 -7.53 -10.91
N ALA A 161 -6.30 -7.27 -12.17
CA ALA A 161 -6.67 -6.04 -12.85
C ALA A 161 -8.19 -5.88 -13.02
N ILE A 162 -8.94 -6.98 -13.18
CA ILE A 162 -10.41 -6.93 -13.21
C ILE A 162 -10.97 -6.62 -11.82
N ALA A 163 -10.49 -7.32 -10.79
CA ALA A 163 -10.96 -7.16 -9.41
C ALA A 163 -10.72 -5.75 -8.87
N GLU A 164 -9.55 -5.17 -9.16
CA GLU A 164 -9.14 -3.83 -8.69
C GLU A 164 -9.51 -2.70 -9.67
N GLN A 165 -10.27 -3.00 -10.73
CA GLN A 165 -10.70 -2.01 -11.74
C GLN A 165 -9.53 -1.26 -12.40
N GLY A 166 -8.45 -1.99 -12.73
CA GLY A 166 -7.28 -1.46 -13.42
C GLY A 166 -7.55 -0.96 -14.84
N PRO A 167 -6.58 -0.32 -15.50
CA PRO A 167 -6.73 0.31 -16.82
C PRO A 167 -6.73 -0.73 -17.97
N LEU A 168 -7.79 -1.54 -18.05
CA LEU A 168 -7.88 -2.74 -18.90
C LEU A 168 -7.61 -2.46 -20.40
N ASP A 169 -8.14 -1.37 -20.96
CA ASP A 169 -7.91 -1.01 -22.37
C ASP A 169 -6.42 -0.78 -22.69
N SER A 170 -5.71 -0.06 -21.82
CA SER A 170 -4.28 0.21 -22.00
C SER A 170 -3.45 -1.06 -21.89
N LEU A 171 -3.76 -1.90 -20.90
CA LEU A 171 -3.08 -3.18 -20.68
C LEU A 171 -3.31 -4.15 -21.85
N LEU A 172 -4.57 -4.28 -22.29
CA LEU A 172 -4.95 -5.14 -23.40
C LEU A 172 -4.27 -4.71 -24.70
N ASN A 173 -4.28 -3.41 -25.03
CA ASN A 173 -3.62 -2.90 -26.24
C ASN A 173 -2.13 -3.28 -26.27
N ARG A 174 -1.45 -3.17 -25.13
CA ARG A 174 -0.04 -3.51 -25.03
C ARG A 174 0.23 -5.02 -25.11
N LEU A 175 -0.59 -5.83 -24.44
CA LEU A 175 -0.51 -7.29 -24.53
C LEU A 175 -0.76 -7.81 -25.95
N VAL A 176 -1.76 -7.27 -26.64
CA VAL A 176 -2.08 -7.63 -28.03
C VAL A 176 -0.97 -7.21 -28.98
N GLU A 177 -0.34 -6.05 -28.76
CA GLU A 177 0.85 -5.65 -29.50
C GLU A 177 1.98 -6.69 -29.34
N HIS A 178 2.25 -7.11 -28.10
CA HIS A 178 3.26 -8.14 -27.81
C HIS A 178 2.95 -9.47 -28.50
N LEU A 179 1.71 -9.97 -28.40
CA LEU A 179 1.27 -11.19 -29.06
C LEU A 179 1.45 -11.16 -30.59
N ASN A 180 1.29 -9.99 -31.22
CA ASN A 180 1.44 -9.83 -32.66
C ASN A 180 2.90 -9.67 -33.10
N GLN A 181 3.73 -8.96 -32.32
CA GLN A 181 5.11 -8.65 -32.69
C GLN A 181 6.10 -9.73 -32.26
N THR A 182 5.89 -10.31 -31.08
CA THR A 182 6.83 -11.25 -30.45
C THR A 182 6.02 -12.30 -29.67
N PRO A 183 5.28 -13.18 -30.36
CA PRO A 183 4.53 -14.23 -29.68
C PRO A 183 5.47 -15.11 -28.85
N PRO A 184 5.10 -15.48 -27.61
CA PRO A 184 5.92 -16.36 -26.79
C PRO A 184 6.23 -17.66 -27.52
N SER A 185 7.49 -18.12 -27.45
CA SER A 185 7.91 -19.34 -28.15
C SER A 185 7.44 -20.61 -27.44
N ASP A 186 7.24 -20.53 -26.12
CA ASP A 186 6.69 -21.61 -25.31
C ASP A 186 5.15 -21.63 -25.43
N PRO A 187 4.54 -22.78 -25.82
CA PRO A 187 3.09 -22.90 -25.92
C PRO A 187 2.31 -22.56 -24.65
N VAL A 188 2.85 -22.86 -23.47
CA VAL A 188 2.20 -22.59 -22.19
C VAL A 188 2.15 -21.09 -21.92
N GLN A 189 3.27 -20.39 -22.15
CA GLN A 189 3.34 -18.93 -22.00
C GLN A 189 2.51 -18.20 -23.04
N GLN A 190 2.47 -18.74 -24.27
CA GLN A 190 1.59 -18.23 -25.30
C GLN A 190 0.13 -18.38 -24.90
N ALA A 191 -0.25 -19.53 -24.34
CA ALA A 191 -1.60 -19.74 -23.86
C ALA A 191 -1.95 -18.81 -22.69
N ASP A 192 -1.06 -18.64 -21.72
CA ASP A 192 -1.27 -17.72 -20.58
C ASP A 192 -1.54 -16.28 -21.05
N ALA A 193 -0.76 -15.77 -22.01
CA ALA A 193 -0.98 -14.47 -22.61
C ALA A 193 -2.32 -14.37 -23.37
N LEU A 194 -2.72 -15.43 -24.09
CA LEU A 194 -4.02 -15.48 -24.79
C LEU A 194 -5.19 -15.52 -23.81
N LEU A 195 -5.07 -16.25 -22.70
CA LEU A 195 -6.10 -16.33 -21.66
C LEU A 195 -6.26 -14.98 -20.93
N ALA A 196 -5.15 -14.31 -20.61
CA ALA A 196 -5.18 -12.94 -20.07
C ALA A 196 -5.92 -11.96 -21.01
N ALA A 197 -5.61 -12.01 -22.31
CA ALA A 197 -6.32 -11.21 -23.31
C ALA A 197 -7.82 -11.56 -23.38
N ALA A 198 -8.17 -12.85 -23.29
CA ALA A 198 -9.57 -13.29 -23.28
C ALA A 198 -10.34 -12.73 -22.08
N LEU A 199 -9.73 -12.73 -20.88
CA LEU A 199 -10.34 -12.18 -19.67
C LEU A 199 -10.57 -10.67 -19.76
N TRP A 200 -9.60 -9.90 -20.24
CA TRP A 200 -9.76 -8.45 -20.39
C TRP A 200 -10.74 -8.06 -21.49
N GLU A 201 -10.73 -8.74 -22.64
CA GLU A 201 -11.76 -8.52 -23.68
C GLU A 201 -13.16 -8.81 -23.13
N ALA A 202 -13.30 -9.84 -22.29
CA ALA A 202 -14.57 -10.17 -21.65
C ALA A 202 -15.06 -9.09 -20.70
N ALA A 203 -14.19 -8.64 -19.77
CA ALA A 203 -14.50 -7.59 -18.82
C ALA A 203 -14.83 -6.24 -19.51
N LEU A 204 -14.26 -6.01 -20.71
CA LEU A 204 -14.58 -4.86 -21.57
C LEU A 204 -15.86 -5.06 -22.41
N GLY A 205 -16.59 -6.18 -22.24
CA GLY A 205 -17.83 -6.50 -22.96
C GLY A 205 -17.63 -6.97 -24.41
N ARG A 206 -16.40 -7.27 -24.83
CA ARG A 206 -16.01 -7.67 -26.19
C ARG A 206 -15.99 -9.19 -26.33
N THR A 207 -17.16 -9.80 -26.14
CA THR A 207 -17.33 -11.25 -25.98
C THR A 207 -16.84 -12.09 -27.17
N GLU A 208 -17.00 -11.61 -28.41
CA GLU A 208 -16.57 -12.36 -29.59
C GLU A 208 -15.04 -12.40 -29.71
N GLN A 209 -14.36 -11.31 -29.36
CA GLN A 209 -12.90 -11.24 -29.28
C GLN A 209 -12.38 -12.16 -28.17
N ALA A 210 -13.00 -12.10 -26.99
CA ALA A 210 -12.67 -12.97 -25.86
C ALA A 210 -12.71 -14.47 -26.24
N ARG A 211 -13.79 -14.89 -26.93
CA ARG A 211 -13.89 -16.27 -27.45
C ARG A 211 -12.82 -16.58 -28.50
N GLY A 212 -12.51 -15.63 -29.38
CA GLY A 212 -11.45 -15.80 -30.37
C GLY A 212 -10.07 -16.04 -29.75
N TYR A 213 -9.74 -15.40 -28.62
CA TYR A 213 -8.51 -15.68 -27.88
C TYR A 213 -8.55 -17.03 -27.16
N LEU A 214 -9.69 -17.37 -26.56
CA LEU A 214 -9.89 -18.66 -25.90
C LEU A 214 -9.74 -19.84 -26.87
N ASP A 215 -10.30 -19.72 -28.09
CA ASP A 215 -10.18 -20.72 -29.15
C ASP A 215 -8.73 -20.87 -29.63
N GLN A 216 -7.94 -19.80 -29.61
CA GLN A 216 -6.50 -19.84 -29.93
C GLN A 216 -5.68 -20.48 -28.81
N ALA A 217 -6.04 -20.25 -27.54
CA ALA A 217 -5.41 -20.88 -26.39
C ALA A 217 -5.73 -22.40 -26.32
N SER A 218 -6.87 -22.81 -26.90
CA SER A 218 -7.29 -24.21 -26.96
C SER A 218 -6.25 -25.08 -27.70
N GLY A 219 -5.70 -26.05 -26.99
CA GLY A 219 -4.65 -26.94 -27.49
C GLY A 219 -3.22 -26.48 -27.21
N LEU A 220 -3.03 -25.27 -26.66
CA LEU A 220 -1.75 -24.78 -26.16
C LEU A 220 -1.62 -24.93 -24.63
N THR A 221 -2.74 -24.97 -23.91
CA THR A 221 -2.80 -25.15 -22.45
C THR A 221 -3.51 -26.44 -22.06
N GLU A 222 -3.39 -26.81 -20.78
CA GLU A 222 -4.13 -27.91 -20.19
C GLU A 222 -5.62 -27.58 -20.11
N ARG A 223 -6.45 -28.62 -20.29
CA ARG A 223 -7.91 -28.49 -20.27
C ARG A 223 -8.47 -27.88 -18.97
N PRO A 224 -7.95 -28.17 -17.76
CA PRO A 224 -8.44 -27.55 -16.52
C PRO A 224 -8.30 -26.03 -16.51
N THR A 225 -7.14 -25.50 -16.93
CA THR A 225 -6.91 -24.05 -17.01
C THR A 225 -7.89 -23.39 -17.98
N LEU A 226 -8.11 -24.02 -19.14
CA LEU A 226 -9.08 -23.54 -20.12
C LEU A 226 -10.51 -23.48 -19.55
N LEU A 227 -10.94 -24.53 -18.82
CA LEU A 227 -12.26 -24.61 -18.21
C LEU A 227 -12.49 -23.56 -17.12
N LEU A 228 -11.45 -23.20 -16.36
CA LEU A 228 -11.54 -22.13 -15.36
C LEU A 228 -11.79 -20.77 -16.02
N VAL A 229 -11.01 -20.43 -17.05
CA VAL A 229 -11.17 -19.19 -17.80
C VAL A 229 -12.50 -19.16 -18.57
N GLU A 230 -12.93 -20.29 -19.14
CA GLU A 230 -14.28 -20.43 -19.72
C GLU A 230 -15.39 -20.15 -18.71
N GLY A 231 -15.21 -20.62 -17.48
CA GLY A 231 -16.13 -20.38 -16.37
C GLY A 231 -16.20 -18.91 -15.99
N GLN A 232 -15.04 -18.26 -15.84
CA GLN A 232 -14.96 -16.83 -15.53
C GLN A 232 -15.56 -15.97 -16.63
N LEU A 233 -15.21 -16.24 -17.90
CA LEU A 233 -15.79 -15.60 -19.08
C LEU A 233 -17.33 -15.73 -19.11
N ALA A 234 -17.85 -16.86 -18.63
CA ALA A 234 -19.29 -17.07 -18.55
C ALA A 234 -19.96 -16.16 -17.51
N PHE A 235 -19.27 -15.73 -16.45
CA PHE A 235 -19.79 -14.70 -15.53
C PHE A 235 -19.78 -13.30 -16.12
N GLU A 236 -18.72 -12.93 -16.83
CA GLU A 236 -18.63 -11.63 -17.53
C GLU A 236 -19.70 -11.47 -18.62
N THR A 237 -20.15 -12.60 -19.18
CA THR A 237 -21.18 -12.65 -20.22
C THR A 237 -22.58 -12.95 -19.69
N ASP A 238 -22.78 -12.84 -18.37
CA ASP A 238 -24.04 -13.10 -17.65
C ASP A 238 -24.68 -14.46 -18.00
N ASN A 239 -23.84 -15.49 -18.09
CA ASN A 239 -24.25 -16.85 -18.42
C ASN A 239 -23.79 -17.86 -17.36
N PRO A 240 -24.33 -17.78 -16.13
CA PRO A 240 -23.92 -18.65 -15.02
C PRO A 240 -24.22 -20.14 -15.30
N ALA A 241 -25.14 -20.46 -16.21
CA ALA A 241 -25.38 -21.84 -16.65
C ALA A 241 -24.17 -22.45 -17.38
N ARG A 242 -23.46 -21.65 -18.19
CA ARG A 242 -22.22 -22.07 -18.86
C ARG A 242 -21.07 -22.16 -17.85
N ALA A 243 -20.99 -21.25 -16.89
CA ALA A 243 -20.02 -21.32 -15.80
C ALA A 243 -20.17 -22.62 -15.00
N ARG A 244 -21.40 -22.96 -14.63
CA ARG A 244 -21.74 -24.22 -13.97
C ARG A 244 -21.29 -25.43 -14.79
N GLN A 245 -21.53 -25.42 -16.10
CA GLN A 245 -21.11 -26.52 -16.98
C GLN A 245 -19.59 -26.67 -17.02
N ALA A 246 -18.86 -25.58 -17.17
CA ALA A 246 -17.40 -25.58 -17.17
C ALA A 246 -16.84 -26.12 -15.84
N ALA A 247 -17.39 -25.67 -14.71
CA ALA A 247 -17.05 -26.17 -13.38
C ALA A 247 -17.32 -27.67 -13.22
N GLN A 248 -18.50 -28.14 -13.65
CA GLN A 248 -18.86 -29.56 -13.58
C GLN A 248 -17.95 -30.44 -14.46
N GLN A 249 -17.53 -29.94 -15.62
CA GLN A 249 -16.55 -30.65 -16.47
C GLN A 249 -15.17 -30.68 -15.81
N GLY A 250 -14.74 -29.56 -15.21
CA GLY A 250 -13.49 -29.49 -14.47
C GLY A 250 -13.43 -30.46 -13.30
N LEU A 251 -14.51 -30.58 -12.54
CA LEU A 251 -14.64 -31.52 -11.41
C LEU A 251 -14.72 -32.98 -11.84
N GLN A 252 -15.09 -33.30 -13.09
CA GLN A 252 -15.02 -34.69 -13.58
C GLN A 252 -13.56 -35.14 -13.72
N ASP A 253 -12.70 -34.23 -14.19
CA ASP A 253 -11.29 -34.48 -14.41
C ASP A 253 -10.48 -34.31 -13.10
N ASN A 254 -10.89 -33.37 -12.23
CA ASN A 254 -10.25 -33.04 -10.95
C ASN A 254 -11.29 -32.83 -9.83
N PRO A 255 -11.80 -33.91 -9.19
CA PRO A 255 -12.92 -33.82 -8.24
C PRO A 255 -12.70 -32.97 -6.99
N ASP A 256 -11.44 -32.74 -6.61
CA ASP A 256 -11.05 -32.02 -5.40
C ASP A 256 -10.35 -30.68 -5.70
N ASP A 257 -10.39 -30.19 -6.95
CA ASP A 257 -9.85 -28.87 -7.28
C ASP A 257 -10.74 -27.75 -6.72
N VAL A 258 -10.19 -27.02 -5.74
CA VAL A 258 -10.85 -25.91 -5.03
C VAL A 258 -11.40 -24.86 -6.00
N ARG A 259 -10.67 -24.57 -7.07
CA ARG A 259 -11.04 -23.51 -8.01
C ARG A 259 -12.35 -23.85 -8.72
N PHE A 260 -12.53 -25.12 -9.12
CA PHE A 260 -13.79 -25.54 -9.72
C PHE A 260 -14.94 -25.66 -8.71
N LEU A 261 -14.67 -26.02 -7.46
CA LEU A 261 -15.70 -26.01 -6.41
C LEU A 261 -16.20 -24.58 -6.13
N LEU A 262 -15.30 -23.60 -6.09
CA LEU A 262 -15.64 -22.17 -5.95
C LEU A 262 -16.40 -21.66 -7.18
N LEU A 263 -15.92 -21.96 -8.39
CA LEU A 263 -16.60 -21.61 -9.64
C LEU A 263 -18.02 -22.20 -9.69
N LEU A 264 -18.19 -23.46 -9.26
CA LEU A 264 -19.50 -24.10 -9.19
C LEU A 264 -20.39 -23.42 -8.15
N ALA A 265 -19.88 -23.13 -6.95
CA ALA A 265 -20.64 -22.44 -5.92
C ALA A 265 -21.13 -21.07 -6.42
N GLN A 266 -20.24 -20.26 -6.99
CA GLN A 266 -20.59 -18.96 -7.57
C GLN A 266 -21.64 -19.10 -8.68
N ALA A 267 -21.52 -20.11 -9.54
CA ALA A 267 -22.48 -20.35 -10.61
C ALA A 267 -23.86 -20.72 -10.06
N GLU A 268 -23.93 -21.55 -9.03
CA GLU A 268 -25.20 -21.89 -8.39
C GLU A 268 -25.80 -20.70 -7.62
N ILE A 269 -24.99 -19.82 -7.02
CA ILE A 269 -25.45 -18.58 -6.37
C ILE A 269 -26.12 -17.66 -7.41
N ARG A 270 -25.46 -17.41 -8.54
CA ARG A 270 -26.02 -16.58 -9.63
C ARG A 270 -27.23 -17.20 -10.32
N LEU A 271 -27.37 -18.52 -10.26
CA LEU A 271 -28.56 -19.22 -10.73
C LEU A 271 -29.69 -19.26 -9.70
N ASP A 272 -29.53 -18.60 -8.53
CA ASP A 272 -30.47 -18.63 -7.39
C ASP A 272 -30.70 -20.05 -6.83
N ASN A 273 -29.75 -20.96 -7.07
CA ASN A 273 -29.77 -22.33 -6.56
C ASN A 273 -29.04 -22.43 -5.22
N LEU A 274 -29.49 -21.66 -4.23
CA LEU A 274 -28.81 -21.51 -2.93
C LEU A 274 -28.56 -22.83 -2.19
N ASP A 275 -29.48 -23.79 -2.28
CA ASP A 275 -29.29 -25.10 -1.66
C ASP A 275 -28.11 -25.87 -2.27
N ALA A 276 -27.95 -25.78 -3.60
CA ALA A 276 -26.85 -26.42 -4.30
C ALA A 276 -25.53 -25.70 -3.99
N ALA A 277 -25.53 -24.37 -4.00
CA ALA A 277 -24.38 -23.56 -3.61
C ALA A 277 -23.91 -23.91 -2.18
N GLN A 278 -24.84 -23.97 -1.23
CA GLN A 278 -24.52 -24.30 0.17
C GLN A 278 -23.91 -25.70 0.28
N GLN A 279 -24.47 -26.70 -0.41
CA GLN A 279 -23.90 -28.05 -0.45
C GLN A 279 -22.47 -28.06 -0.98
N GLN A 280 -22.16 -27.29 -2.03
CA GLN A 280 -20.79 -27.21 -2.55
C GLN A 280 -19.85 -26.52 -1.56
N THR A 281 -20.26 -25.41 -0.97
CA THR A 281 -19.44 -24.68 0.00
C THR A 281 -19.21 -25.48 1.29
N ASP A 282 -20.22 -26.22 1.75
CA ASP A 282 -20.11 -27.08 2.94
C ASP A 282 -19.16 -28.26 2.65
N ALA A 283 -19.27 -28.90 1.47
CA ALA A 283 -18.36 -29.95 1.05
C ALA A 283 -16.91 -29.46 0.88
N LEU A 284 -16.72 -28.21 0.44
CA LEU A 284 -15.40 -27.58 0.34
C LEU A 284 -14.79 -27.35 1.73
N LEU A 285 -15.59 -26.85 2.68
CA LEU A 285 -15.15 -26.65 4.06
C LEU A 285 -14.79 -27.95 4.77
N ASP A 286 -15.60 -29.01 4.58
CA ASP A 286 -15.34 -30.32 5.19
C ASP A 286 -14.01 -30.95 4.70
N ARG A 287 -13.66 -30.73 3.43
CA ARG A 287 -12.42 -31.27 2.83
C ARG A 287 -11.17 -30.48 3.21
N HIS A 288 -11.26 -29.15 3.32
CA HIS A 288 -10.11 -28.27 3.54
C HIS A 288 -9.95 -27.84 5.01
N SER A 289 -10.35 -28.71 5.95
CA SER A 289 -10.27 -28.45 7.40
C SER A 289 -10.90 -27.12 7.82
N GLY A 290 -11.96 -26.67 7.12
CA GLY A 290 -12.79 -25.53 7.50
C GLY A 290 -12.02 -24.26 7.86
N SER A 291 -10.93 -23.95 7.16
CA SER A 291 -10.07 -22.78 7.43
C SER A 291 -10.90 -21.50 7.55
N ASP A 292 -10.63 -20.68 8.56
CA ASP A 292 -11.36 -19.45 8.84
C ASP A 292 -11.28 -18.48 7.65
N ALA A 293 -10.12 -18.41 6.98
CA ALA A 293 -9.93 -17.62 5.77
C ALA A 293 -10.88 -18.08 4.64
N LEU A 294 -11.08 -19.39 4.49
CA LEU A 294 -12.00 -19.93 3.48
C LEU A 294 -13.46 -19.61 3.83
N ARG A 295 -13.83 -19.65 5.11
CA ARG A 295 -15.17 -19.25 5.56
C ARG A 295 -15.46 -17.78 5.25
N VAL A 296 -14.49 -16.90 5.50
CA VAL A 296 -14.59 -15.47 5.21
C VAL A 296 -14.71 -15.22 3.71
N ALA A 297 -13.85 -15.84 2.89
CA ALA A 297 -13.91 -15.71 1.43
C ALA A 297 -15.26 -16.19 0.85
N LEU A 298 -15.77 -17.33 1.33
CA LEU A 298 -17.09 -17.82 0.92
C LEU A 298 -18.23 -16.91 1.39
N ALA A 299 -18.12 -16.31 2.58
CA ALA A 299 -19.11 -15.36 3.06
C ALA A 299 -19.13 -14.09 2.20
N GLN A 300 -17.96 -13.56 1.82
CA GLN A 300 -17.84 -12.44 0.89
C GLN A 300 -18.54 -12.76 -0.44
N LEU A 301 -18.27 -13.93 -1.01
CA LEU A 301 -18.92 -14.38 -2.25
C LEU A 301 -20.46 -14.36 -2.17
N TYR A 302 -21.04 -14.81 -1.05
CA TYR A 302 -22.49 -14.72 -0.87
C TYR A 302 -22.98 -13.28 -0.70
N LEU A 303 -22.22 -12.41 -0.04
CA LEU A 303 -22.58 -11.00 0.16
C LEU A 303 -22.52 -10.20 -1.13
N ASP A 304 -21.51 -10.42 -1.96
CA ASP A 304 -21.36 -9.74 -3.26
C ASP A 304 -22.56 -10.04 -4.17
N GLU A 305 -23.15 -11.22 -4.03
CA GLU A 305 -24.36 -11.65 -4.76
C GLU A 305 -25.66 -11.35 -4.00
N GLY A 306 -25.60 -10.64 -2.86
CA GLY A 306 -26.76 -10.15 -2.10
C GLY A 306 -27.39 -11.14 -1.11
N TYR A 307 -26.75 -12.26 -0.82
CA TYR A 307 -27.27 -13.31 0.06
C TYR A 307 -26.69 -13.26 1.48
N ALA A 308 -27.25 -12.38 2.32
CA ALA A 308 -26.79 -12.17 3.69
C ALA A 308 -26.92 -13.41 4.60
N ALA A 309 -28.00 -14.19 4.50
CA ALA A 309 -28.24 -15.31 5.42
C ALA A 309 -27.22 -16.46 5.29
N PRO A 310 -26.88 -16.97 4.08
CA PRO A 310 -25.80 -17.92 3.89
C PRO A 310 -24.43 -17.39 4.35
N ALA A 311 -24.13 -16.11 4.08
CA ALA A 311 -22.89 -15.47 4.56
C ALA A 311 -22.83 -15.46 6.10
N GLN A 312 -23.91 -15.05 6.76
CA GLN A 312 -24.00 -15.02 8.22
C GLN A 312 -23.81 -16.42 8.83
N ARG A 313 -24.35 -17.47 8.20
CA ARG A 313 -24.16 -18.88 8.60
C ARG A 313 -22.69 -19.29 8.57
N LEU A 314 -21.93 -18.81 7.59
CA LEU A 314 -20.50 -19.11 7.44
C LEU A 314 -19.63 -18.38 8.46
N LEU A 315 -19.99 -17.13 8.80
CA LEU A 315 -19.24 -16.26 9.70
C LEU A 315 -19.54 -16.51 11.18
N LYS A 316 -20.79 -16.85 11.55
CA LYS A 316 -21.20 -17.08 12.95
C LYS A 316 -20.30 -18.04 13.74
N PRO A 317 -19.83 -19.18 13.18
CA PRO A 317 -18.91 -20.07 13.89
C PRO A 317 -17.57 -19.44 14.26
N LEU A 318 -17.16 -18.37 13.57
CA LEU A 318 -15.91 -17.66 13.83
C LEU A 318 -16.01 -16.74 15.06
N VAL A 319 -17.22 -16.33 15.46
CA VAL A 319 -17.43 -15.38 16.56
C VAL A 319 -16.96 -15.99 17.89
N GLY A 320 -16.08 -15.27 18.59
CA GLY A 320 -15.58 -15.66 19.91
C GLY A 320 -14.45 -16.69 19.90
N GLN A 321 -13.83 -16.95 18.75
CA GLN A 321 -12.56 -17.68 18.68
C GLN A 321 -11.39 -16.74 19.00
N ASP A 322 -10.26 -17.28 19.46
CA ASP A 322 -9.11 -16.46 19.89
C ASP A 322 -8.49 -15.62 18.76
N ASN A 323 -8.60 -16.08 17.49
CA ASN A 323 -8.01 -15.44 16.32
C ASN A 323 -9.04 -15.18 15.21
N THR A 324 -10.25 -14.74 15.56
CA THR A 324 -11.25 -14.37 14.56
C THR A 324 -10.72 -13.23 13.66
N PRO A 325 -10.73 -13.38 12.32
CA PRO A 325 -10.31 -12.31 11.43
C PRO A 325 -11.18 -11.06 11.57
N ASN A 326 -10.57 -9.87 11.58
CA ASN A 326 -11.28 -8.59 11.69
C ASN A 326 -12.31 -8.40 10.57
N LEU A 327 -11.98 -8.82 9.34
CA LEU A 327 -12.91 -8.86 8.24
C LEU A 327 -14.20 -9.65 8.56
N ALA A 328 -14.13 -10.75 9.32
CA ALA A 328 -15.33 -11.52 9.68
C ALA A 328 -16.31 -10.70 10.54
N TYR A 329 -15.80 -9.92 11.50
CA TYR A 329 -16.62 -9.02 12.30
C TYR A 329 -17.15 -7.85 11.47
N TYR A 330 -16.34 -7.29 10.60
CA TYR A 330 -16.77 -6.23 9.69
C TYR A 330 -17.93 -6.67 8.78
N LEU A 331 -17.81 -7.85 8.15
CA LEU A 331 -18.88 -8.42 7.31
C LEU A 331 -20.15 -8.76 8.09
N LEU A 332 -20.04 -9.26 9.32
CA LEU A 332 -21.19 -9.46 10.21
C LEU A 332 -21.86 -8.12 10.56
N GLY A 333 -21.08 -7.06 10.73
CA GLY A 333 -21.58 -5.69 10.90
C GLY A 333 -22.36 -5.21 9.68
N LEU A 334 -21.83 -5.38 8.47
CA LEU A 334 -22.52 -5.04 7.21
C LEU A 334 -23.82 -5.82 7.04
N ILE A 335 -23.83 -7.11 7.39
CA ILE A 335 -25.05 -7.93 7.39
C ILE A 335 -26.09 -7.33 8.34
N ALA A 336 -25.72 -7.07 9.60
CA ALA A 336 -26.62 -6.50 10.59
C ALA A 336 -27.12 -5.10 10.17
N GLN A 337 -26.26 -4.28 9.55
CA GLN A 337 -26.64 -2.99 8.98
C GLN A 337 -27.69 -3.16 7.87
N SER A 338 -27.49 -4.10 6.94
CA SER A 338 -28.46 -4.37 5.87
C SER A 338 -29.82 -4.86 6.39
N GLU A 339 -29.85 -5.40 7.61
CA GLU A 339 -31.04 -5.87 8.31
C GLU A 339 -31.67 -4.77 9.22
N ASP A 340 -31.12 -3.56 9.24
CA ASP A 340 -31.50 -2.44 10.12
C ASP A 340 -31.36 -2.80 11.63
N ASP A 341 -30.46 -3.74 11.95
CA ASP A 341 -30.16 -4.16 13.31
C ASP A 341 -28.96 -3.39 13.86
N THR A 342 -29.19 -2.10 14.14
CA THR A 342 -28.17 -1.16 14.60
C THR A 342 -27.40 -1.66 15.82
N GLU A 343 -28.08 -2.26 16.79
CA GLU A 343 -27.43 -2.69 18.04
C GLU A 343 -26.47 -3.87 17.82
N ASN A 344 -26.83 -4.84 16.97
CA ASN A 344 -25.90 -5.92 16.62
C ASN A 344 -24.78 -5.43 15.68
N ALA A 345 -25.08 -4.53 14.75
CA ALA A 345 -24.06 -3.94 13.88
C ALA A 345 -22.97 -3.24 14.71
N LEU A 346 -23.36 -2.40 15.68
CA LEU A 346 -22.44 -1.75 16.61
C LEU A 346 -21.63 -2.75 17.44
N LEU A 347 -22.21 -3.87 17.85
CA LEU A 347 -21.50 -4.91 18.58
C LEU A 347 -20.41 -5.54 17.72
N TYR A 348 -20.73 -5.89 16.47
CA TYR A 348 -19.76 -6.50 15.54
C TYR A 348 -18.65 -5.52 15.15
N TYR A 349 -18.99 -4.28 14.80
CA TYR A 349 -17.99 -3.27 14.46
C TYR A 349 -17.02 -2.99 15.62
N ARG A 350 -17.47 -3.08 16.88
CA ARG A 350 -16.60 -2.96 18.06
C ARG A 350 -15.66 -4.15 18.28
N GLN A 351 -15.92 -5.31 17.68
CA GLN A 351 -15.02 -6.47 17.78
C GLN A 351 -13.85 -6.39 16.82
N VAL A 352 -13.93 -5.56 15.78
CA VAL A 352 -12.78 -5.27 14.91
C VAL A 352 -11.72 -4.57 15.77
N ASP A 353 -10.57 -5.19 16.02
CA ASP A 353 -9.61 -4.69 17.00
C ASP A 353 -8.41 -3.91 16.41
N GLY A 354 -8.25 -3.95 15.09
CA GLY A 354 -7.22 -3.24 14.33
C GLY A 354 -7.28 -3.58 12.84
N GLY A 355 -6.21 -3.27 12.11
CA GLY A 355 -6.10 -3.56 10.67
C GLY A 355 -6.91 -2.62 9.78
N GLU A 356 -7.05 -3.01 8.51
CA GLU A 356 -7.65 -2.19 7.45
C GLU A 356 -9.14 -1.90 7.70
N GLU A 357 -9.86 -2.82 8.36
CA GLU A 357 -11.28 -2.66 8.64
C GLU A 357 -11.58 -1.80 9.88
N PHE A 358 -10.57 -1.42 10.68
CA PHE A 358 -10.77 -0.74 11.96
C PHE A 358 -11.51 0.60 11.82
N LEU A 359 -10.94 1.52 11.04
CA LEU A 359 -11.52 2.85 10.84
C LEU A 359 -12.84 2.78 10.06
N PRO A 360 -12.95 2.02 8.94
CA PRO A 360 -14.23 1.82 8.27
C PRO A 360 -15.34 1.31 9.20
N ALA A 361 -15.05 0.34 10.08
CA ALA A 361 -16.02 -0.17 11.04
C ALA A 361 -16.52 0.92 11.99
N ARG A 362 -15.64 1.80 12.50
CA ARG A 362 -16.03 2.91 13.39
C ARG A 362 -16.78 4.00 12.65
N ALA A 363 -16.37 4.32 11.43
CA ALA A 363 -17.04 5.29 10.58
C ALA A 363 -18.48 4.85 10.31
N THR A 364 -18.68 3.61 9.84
CA THR A 364 -20.01 3.05 9.59
C THR A 364 -20.85 2.98 10.86
N ALA A 365 -20.28 2.51 11.97
CA ALA A 365 -20.97 2.49 13.27
C ALA A 365 -21.45 3.87 13.73
N ALA A 366 -20.59 4.90 13.60
CA ALA A 366 -20.93 6.27 13.96
C ALA A 366 -21.99 6.85 13.01
N GLN A 367 -21.87 6.59 11.70
CA GLN A 367 -22.84 7.04 10.70
C GLN A 367 -24.22 6.41 10.94
N MET A 368 -24.29 5.10 11.22
CA MET A 368 -25.55 4.43 11.57
C MET A 368 -26.24 5.07 12.77
N LEU A 369 -25.49 5.46 13.79
CA LEU A 369 -26.03 6.20 14.93
C LEU A 369 -26.51 7.60 14.54
N ILE A 370 -25.81 8.29 13.64
CA ILE A 370 -26.22 9.62 13.15
C ILE A 370 -27.50 9.52 12.32
N ASP A 371 -27.60 8.53 11.43
CA ASP A 371 -28.76 8.30 10.57
C ASP A 371 -30.03 7.94 11.39
N ASP A 372 -29.85 7.32 12.56
CA ASP A 372 -30.92 7.04 13.54
C ASP A 372 -31.20 8.23 14.49
N ASP A 373 -30.77 9.46 14.13
CA ASP A 373 -30.89 10.70 14.93
C ASP A 373 -30.18 10.65 16.31
N ARG A 374 -29.23 9.73 16.50
CA ARG A 374 -28.49 9.50 17.77
C ARG A 374 -27.08 10.07 17.75
N LEU A 375 -26.91 11.32 17.28
CA LEU A 375 -25.60 12.00 17.24
C LEU A 375 -24.86 12.01 18.60
N ILE A 376 -25.59 12.14 19.72
CA ILE A 376 -24.97 12.13 21.05
C ILE A 376 -24.33 10.76 21.34
N ASP A 377 -25.00 9.67 20.93
CA ASP A 377 -24.49 8.31 21.10
C ASP A 377 -23.31 8.06 20.16
N ALA A 378 -23.35 8.56 18.92
CA ALA A 378 -22.22 8.47 17.97
C ALA A 378 -20.95 9.11 18.55
N ARG A 379 -21.07 10.33 19.09
CA ARG A 379 -19.95 11.02 19.74
C ARG A 379 -19.49 10.31 21.01
N ALA A 380 -20.41 9.77 21.81
CA ALA A 380 -20.06 8.99 22.99
C ALA A 380 -19.32 7.70 22.61
N PHE A 381 -19.76 7.03 21.54
CA PHE A 381 -19.12 5.85 20.97
C PHE A 381 -17.68 6.15 20.53
N LEU A 382 -17.47 7.12 19.65
CA LEU A 382 -16.12 7.47 19.17
C LEU A 382 -15.19 7.91 20.31
N ARG A 383 -15.72 8.64 21.31
CA ARG A 383 -14.97 8.98 22.52
C ARG A 383 -14.51 7.76 23.31
N VAL A 384 -15.35 6.73 23.44
CA VAL A 384 -14.98 5.48 24.12
C VAL A 384 -13.94 4.72 23.31
N GLU A 385 -14.10 4.64 21.99
CA GLU A 385 -13.14 3.96 21.11
C GLU A 385 -11.74 4.60 21.19
N ARG A 386 -11.65 5.94 21.20
CA ARG A 386 -10.39 6.66 21.42
C ARG A 386 -9.68 6.32 22.73
N MET A 387 -10.43 6.01 23.79
CA MET A 387 -9.85 5.62 25.08
C MET A 387 -9.39 4.16 25.12
N ARG A 388 -9.89 3.34 24.19
CA ARG A 388 -9.58 1.90 24.12
C ARG A 388 -8.47 1.59 23.13
N HIS A 389 -8.32 2.42 22.12
CA HIS A 389 -7.41 2.23 21.00
C HIS A 389 -6.50 3.46 20.86
N GLU A 390 -5.49 3.55 21.72
CA GLU A 390 -4.55 4.68 21.75
C GLU A 390 -3.79 4.82 20.43
N ASP A 391 -3.46 3.72 19.77
CA ASP A 391 -2.76 3.70 18.47
C ASP A 391 -3.58 4.33 17.33
N TYR A 392 -4.91 4.40 17.48
CA TYR A 392 -5.83 5.01 16.51
C TYR A 392 -6.42 6.33 17.02
N PHE A 393 -5.84 6.93 18.06
CA PHE A 393 -6.40 8.10 18.72
C PHE A 393 -6.62 9.27 17.74
N SER A 394 -5.58 9.64 17.01
CA SER A 394 -5.59 10.79 16.08
C SER A 394 -6.56 10.55 14.93
N ASP A 395 -6.53 9.35 14.33
CA ASP A 395 -7.48 8.93 13.29
C ASP A 395 -8.95 9.02 13.74
N LEU A 396 -9.26 8.55 14.95
CA LEU A 396 -10.60 8.61 15.50
C LEU A 396 -11.05 10.03 15.90
N VAL A 397 -10.12 10.96 16.17
CA VAL A 397 -10.45 12.39 16.31
C VAL A 397 -10.77 12.99 14.95
N LYS A 398 -9.91 12.78 13.94
CA LYS A 398 -10.13 13.26 12.57
C LYS A 398 -11.45 12.74 12.00
N LEU A 399 -11.77 11.46 12.22
CA LEU A 399 -13.05 10.87 11.83
C LEU A 399 -14.24 11.59 12.47
N GLU A 400 -14.22 11.84 13.78
CA GLU A 400 -15.33 12.58 14.44
C GLU A 400 -15.42 14.03 13.94
N VAL A 401 -14.28 14.68 13.68
CA VAL A 401 -14.23 16.04 13.08
C VAL A 401 -14.90 16.04 11.70
N GLN A 402 -14.50 15.13 10.82
CA GLN A 402 -15.07 15.00 9.47
C GLN A 402 -16.59 14.80 9.52
N LEU A 403 -17.07 13.86 10.34
CA LEU A 403 -18.50 13.61 10.49
C LEU A 403 -19.27 14.84 11.00
N LEU A 404 -18.66 15.64 11.88
CA LEU A 404 -19.28 16.88 12.35
C LEU A 404 -19.36 17.94 11.25
N ASP A 405 -18.34 18.07 10.39
CA ASP A 405 -18.38 19.02 9.28
C ASP A 405 -19.39 18.64 8.20
N GLU A 406 -19.52 17.35 7.88
CA GLU A 406 -20.55 16.83 6.97
C GLU A 406 -21.96 17.16 7.47
N LEU A 407 -22.15 17.23 8.79
CA LEU A 407 -23.39 17.67 9.44
C LEU A 407 -23.53 19.20 9.56
N GLY A 408 -22.57 19.98 9.06
CA GLY A 408 -22.52 21.44 9.18
C GLY A 408 -22.23 21.94 10.60
N ARG A 409 -21.64 21.09 11.46
CA ARG A 409 -21.38 21.34 12.89
C ARG A 409 -19.93 21.77 13.13
N THR A 410 -19.39 22.62 12.27
CA THR A 410 -17.98 23.07 12.31
C THR A 410 -17.55 23.60 13.67
N ALA A 411 -18.41 24.33 14.39
CA ALA A 411 -18.08 24.82 15.74
C ALA A 411 -17.87 23.68 16.76
N ASP A 412 -18.61 22.57 16.64
CA ASP A 412 -18.42 21.40 17.50
C ASP A 412 -17.14 20.63 17.13
N ALA A 413 -16.77 20.63 15.85
CA ALA A 413 -15.54 20.05 15.33
C ALA A 413 -14.30 20.80 15.85
N GLU A 414 -14.31 22.14 15.77
CA GLU A 414 -13.26 22.98 16.33
C GLU A 414 -13.13 22.81 17.86
N ALA A 415 -14.25 22.77 18.57
CA ALA A 415 -14.26 22.56 20.02
C ALA A 415 -13.74 21.16 20.40
N LEU A 416 -14.01 20.15 19.58
CA LEU A 416 -13.45 18.80 19.75
C LEU A 416 -11.93 18.82 19.58
N LEU A 417 -11.44 19.36 18.46
CA LEU A 417 -10.02 19.36 18.13
C LEU A 417 -9.21 20.15 19.17
N ALA A 418 -9.69 21.33 19.57
CA ALA A 418 -9.06 22.13 20.63
C ALA A 418 -9.02 21.40 21.98
N ARG A 419 -10.09 20.65 22.33
CA ARG A 419 -10.13 19.86 23.57
C ARG A 419 -9.13 18.72 23.54
N GLU A 420 -9.05 17.97 22.45
CA GLU A 420 -8.13 16.83 22.35
C GLU A 420 -6.67 17.30 22.31
N LEU A 421 -6.35 18.36 21.55
CA LEU A 421 -5.02 18.98 21.56
C LEU A 421 -4.63 19.60 22.91
N THR A 422 -5.58 19.96 23.77
CA THR A 422 -5.25 20.34 25.16
C THR A 422 -4.70 19.15 25.96
N ARG A 423 -5.11 17.92 25.62
CA ARG A 423 -4.68 16.68 26.27
C ARG A 423 -3.44 16.10 25.60
N THR A 424 -3.31 16.28 24.29
CA THR A 424 -2.19 15.80 23.46
C THR A 424 -1.53 16.99 22.73
N PRO A 425 -0.88 17.92 23.47
CA PRO A 425 -0.37 19.17 22.89
C PRO A 425 0.74 19.00 21.85
N ASP A 426 1.38 17.83 21.82
CA ASP A 426 2.50 17.51 20.92
C ASP A 426 2.12 16.44 19.89
N ASP A 427 0.82 16.21 19.67
CA ASP A 427 0.29 15.31 18.64
C ASP A 427 0.41 15.96 17.26
N THR A 428 1.50 15.65 16.56
CA THR A 428 1.89 16.30 15.30
C THR A 428 0.85 16.11 14.21
N GLU A 429 0.16 14.98 14.20
CA GLU A 429 -0.90 14.68 13.25
C GLU A 429 -2.14 15.55 13.48
N LEU A 430 -2.60 15.68 14.74
CA LEU A 430 -3.73 16.54 15.07
C LEU A 430 -3.41 18.04 14.95
N LEU A 431 -2.17 18.44 15.24
CA LEU A 431 -1.70 19.80 15.02
C LEU A 431 -1.71 20.13 13.53
N TYR A 432 -1.18 19.24 12.69
CA TYR A 432 -1.22 19.41 11.24
C TYR A 432 -2.66 19.47 10.74
N HIS A 433 -3.54 18.58 11.20
CA HIS A 433 -4.95 18.60 10.83
C HIS A 433 -5.62 19.92 11.21
N ARG A 434 -5.39 20.44 12.42
CA ARG A 434 -5.91 21.76 12.83
C ARG A 434 -5.34 22.88 11.97
N ALA A 435 -4.05 22.82 11.62
CA ALA A 435 -3.41 23.82 10.78
C ALA A 435 -4.07 23.91 9.40
N MET A 436 -4.37 22.78 8.76
CA MET A 436 -5.03 22.76 7.45
C MET A 436 -6.46 23.30 7.52
N ARG A 437 -7.20 22.98 8.59
CA ARG A 437 -8.53 23.58 8.82
C ARG A 437 -8.46 25.07 9.06
N ALA A 438 -7.49 25.52 9.86
CA ALA A 438 -7.26 26.93 10.11
C ALA A 438 -6.97 27.68 8.80
N TRP A 439 -6.17 27.10 7.91
CA TRP A 439 -5.94 27.62 6.56
C TRP A 439 -7.25 27.75 5.75
N GLU A 440 -8.06 26.69 5.68
CA GLU A 440 -9.35 26.70 4.97
C GLU A 440 -10.31 27.77 5.51
N MET A 441 -10.25 28.06 6.82
CA MET A 441 -11.03 29.11 7.48
C MET A 441 -10.41 30.51 7.36
N GLY A 442 -9.21 30.63 6.78
CA GLY A 442 -8.45 31.89 6.65
C GLY A 442 -7.74 32.34 7.94
N ASP A 443 -7.64 31.48 8.96
CA ASP A 443 -6.87 31.72 10.18
C ASP A 443 -5.39 31.31 10.00
N VAL A 444 -4.67 32.16 9.27
CA VAL A 444 -3.25 31.98 8.98
C VAL A 444 -2.39 31.96 10.25
N GLU A 445 -2.78 32.71 11.29
CA GLU A 445 -2.00 32.80 12.54
C GLU A 445 -2.01 31.45 13.27
N GLN A 446 -3.19 30.83 13.41
CA GLN A 446 -3.33 29.52 14.04
C GLN A 446 -2.63 28.43 13.21
N MET A 447 -2.78 28.47 11.88
CA MET A 447 -2.10 27.55 10.97
C MET A 447 -0.58 27.60 11.13
N GLU A 448 0.00 28.79 11.10
CA GLU A 448 1.45 28.96 11.24
C GLU A 448 1.93 28.49 12.62
N GLN A 449 1.18 28.84 13.68
CA GLN A 449 1.51 28.42 15.04
C GLN A 449 1.61 26.89 15.13
N ASP A 450 0.63 26.18 14.57
CA ASP A 450 0.56 24.73 14.62
C ASP A 450 1.64 24.07 13.78
N LEU A 451 1.86 24.52 12.54
CA LEU A 451 2.93 23.97 11.70
C LEU A 451 4.31 24.22 12.28
N ARG A 452 4.56 25.39 12.88
CA ARG A 452 5.82 25.63 13.59
C ARG A 452 5.97 24.71 14.78
N HIS A 453 4.89 24.40 15.50
CA HIS A 453 4.92 23.44 16.60
C HIS A 453 5.25 22.04 16.09
N VAL A 454 4.61 21.58 15.00
CA VAL A 454 4.94 20.32 14.32
C VAL A 454 6.43 20.28 13.94
N ILE A 455 6.94 21.31 13.26
CA ILE A 455 8.35 21.38 12.83
C ILE A 455 9.31 21.42 14.04
N SER A 456 8.87 21.92 15.20
CA SER A 456 9.69 21.92 16.41
C SER A 456 9.84 20.52 17.03
N ILE A 457 8.82 19.67 16.87
CA ILE A 457 8.79 18.28 17.35
C ILE A 457 9.46 17.36 16.32
N GLU A 458 9.15 17.55 15.04
CA GLU A 458 9.64 16.80 13.89
C GLU A 458 10.33 17.75 12.87
N PRO A 459 11.61 18.09 13.08
CA PRO A 459 12.34 19.01 12.20
C PRO A 459 12.47 18.55 10.74
N ASP A 460 12.34 17.25 10.51
CA ASP A 460 12.46 16.61 9.21
C ASP A 460 11.09 16.14 8.67
N ASN A 461 9.99 16.73 9.13
CA ASN A 461 8.67 16.49 8.55
C ASN A 461 8.51 17.30 7.25
N ALA A 462 8.75 16.65 6.11
CA ALA A 462 8.69 17.27 4.78
C ALA A 462 7.32 17.91 4.49
N VAL A 463 6.23 17.28 4.94
CA VAL A 463 4.86 17.74 4.71
C VAL A 463 4.59 19.06 5.46
N ALA A 464 4.96 19.15 6.73
CA ALA A 464 4.79 20.37 7.52
C ALA A 464 5.70 21.51 7.05
N LEU A 465 6.95 21.20 6.69
CA LEU A 465 7.89 22.15 6.09
C LEU A 465 7.33 22.72 4.78
N ASN A 466 6.84 21.84 3.90
CA ASN A 466 6.27 22.26 2.62
C ASN A 466 5.00 23.08 2.82
N ALA A 467 4.07 22.63 3.67
CA ALA A 467 2.81 23.34 3.92
C ALA A 467 3.06 24.76 4.44
N LEU A 468 3.96 24.92 5.42
CA LEU A 468 4.29 26.25 5.95
C LEU A 468 4.97 27.10 4.87
N GLY A 469 6.00 26.56 4.20
CA GLY A 469 6.72 27.31 3.18
C GLY A 469 5.82 27.73 2.01
N TYR A 470 4.99 26.82 1.50
CA TYR A 470 4.02 27.10 0.45
C TYR A 470 3.07 28.23 0.86
N THR A 471 2.46 28.17 2.04
CA THR A 471 1.54 29.22 2.49
C THR A 471 2.22 30.58 2.63
N LEU A 472 3.48 30.64 3.09
CA LEU A 472 4.23 31.89 3.15
C LEU A 472 4.54 32.47 1.77
N ALA A 473 4.85 31.61 0.80
CA ALA A 473 5.00 32.01 -0.60
C ALA A 473 3.67 32.49 -1.18
N ASP A 474 2.59 31.74 -0.93
CA ASP A 474 1.28 31.99 -1.51
C ASP A 474 0.66 33.32 -1.03
N LEU A 475 0.85 33.66 0.24
CA LEU A 475 0.43 34.93 0.83
C LEU A 475 1.27 36.16 0.40
N ASP A 476 2.28 35.98 -0.46
CA ASP A 476 3.17 37.02 -0.99
C ASP A 476 3.96 37.80 0.04
N LEU A 477 4.28 37.23 1.20
CA LEU A 477 4.87 37.99 2.29
C LEU A 477 6.35 38.30 1.98
N PRO A 478 6.73 39.52 1.51
CA PRO A 478 8.04 39.72 0.87
C PRO A 478 9.20 39.53 1.85
N ASP A 479 8.99 39.90 3.11
CA ASP A 479 9.96 39.74 4.19
C ASP A 479 10.14 38.26 4.63
N ARG A 480 9.34 37.34 4.07
CA ARG A 480 9.27 35.92 4.44
C ARG A 480 9.43 34.96 3.27
N LEU A 481 9.57 35.46 2.04
CA LEU A 481 9.78 34.60 0.86
C LEU A 481 11.09 33.80 0.95
N GLU A 482 12.13 34.35 1.58
CA GLU A 482 13.37 33.59 1.83
C GLU A 482 13.17 32.49 2.88
N GLU A 483 12.38 32.74 3.94
CA GLU A 483 11.99 31.69 4.89
C GLU A 483 11.19 30.59 4.19
N ALA A 484 10.23 30.97 3.35
CA ALA A 484 9.45 30.04 2.53
C ALA A 484 10.35 29.14 1.69
N ARG A 485 11.32 29.74 0.97
CA ARG A 485 12.28 29.01 0.15
C ARG A 485 13.12 28.04 0.98
N GLU A 486 13.65 28.46 2.11
CA GLU A 486 14.45 27.60 2.98
C GLU A 486 13.65 26.38 3.51
N LEU A 487 12.38 26.59 3.88
CA LEU A 487 11.49 25.51 4.32
C LEU A 487 11.21 24.52 3.19
N ILE A 488 10.87 25.01 2.00
CA ILE A 488 10.54 24.17 0.85
C ILE A 488 11.79 23.43 0.33
N GLU A 489 12.96 24.08 0.28
CA GLU A 489 14.22 23.43 -0.09
C GLU A 489 14.60 22.30 0.89
N ARG A 490 14.23 22.43 2.17
CA ARG A 490 14.39 21.34 3.14
C ARG A 490 13.40 20.22 2.89
N ALA A 491 12.13 20.54 2.63
CA ALA A 491 11.12 19.54 2.23
C ALA A 491 11.57 18.76 0.99
N TYR A 492 12.10 19.45 -0.03
CA TYR A 492 12.62 18.82 -1.25
C TYR A 492 13.80 17.89 -1.00
N LYS A 493 14.70 18.21 -0.06
CA LYS A 493 15.80 17.32 0.31
C LYS A 493 15.33 16.02 0.97
N LEU A 494 14.17 16.07 1.62
CA LEU A 494 13.57 14.93 2.30
C LEU A 494 12.70 14.10 1.36
N ASP A 495 12.02 14.76 0.42
CA ASP A 495 11.08 14.13 -0.51
C ASP A 495 11.16 14.80 -1.91
N ALA A 496 12.16 14.38 -2.69
CA ALA A 496 12.57 15.05 -3.93
C ALA A 496 11.69 14.74 -5.15
N ASP A 497 10.83 13.72 -5.07
CA ASP A 497 9.95 13.30 -6.15
C ASP A 497 8.47 13.63 -5.91
N ASN A 498 8.15 14.22 -4.76
CA ASN A 498 6.80 14.63 -4.41
C ASN A 498 6.33 15.83 -5.26
N PRO A 499 5.26 15.66 -6.05
CA PRO A 499 4.77 16.72 -6.94
C PRO A 499 4.36 18.00 -6.22
N ALA A 500 3.79 17.91 -5.02
CA ALA A 500 3.38 19.08 -4.23
C ALA A 500 4.59 19.90 -3.74
N VAL A 501 5.71 19.24 -3.43
CA VAL A 501 6.97 19.90 -3.04
C VAL A 501 7.62 20.56 -4.25
N LEU A 502 7.60 19.90 -5.41
CA LEU A 502 8.09 20.47 -6.67
C LEU A 502 7.27 21.68 -7.10
N ASP A 503 5.95 21.61 -6.97
CA ASP A 503 5.05 22.74 -7.22
C ASP A 503 5.36 23.91 -6.29
N SER A 504 5.50 23.65 -5.00
CA SER A 504 5.85 24.67 -4.00
C SER A 504 7.20 25.32 -4.28
N LEU A 505 8.22 24.55 -4.74
CA LEU A 505 9.51 25.10 -5.18
C LEU A 505 9.33 26.04 -6.37
N GLY A 506 8.58 25.61 -7.37
CA GLY A 506 8.27 26.44 -8.53
C GLY A 506 7.57 27.72 -8.12
N TRP A 507 6.56 27.61 -7.27
CA TRP A 507 5.78 28.74 -6.78
C TRP A 507 6.65 29.74 -6.03
N VAL A 508 7.47 29.31 -5.05
CA VAL A 508 8.31 30.23 -4.29
C VAL A 508 9.36 30.93 -5.17
N HIS A 509 9.93 30.24 -6.17
CA HIS A 509 10.84 30.87 -7.14
C HIS A 509 10.15 31.94 -7.98
N TYR A 510 8.89 31.71 -8.38
CA TYR A 510 8.11 32.72 -9.09
C TYR A 510 7.87 33.96 -8.22
N ARG A 511 7.50 33.77 -6.94
CA ARG A 511 7.27 34.87 -5.98
C ARG A 511 8.55 35.64 -5.65
N LEU A 512 9.71 34.99 -5.69
CA LEU A 512 11.02 35.63 -5.57
C LEU A 512 11.45 36.39 -6.84
N GLY A 513 10.65 36.34 -7.91
CA GLY A 513 10.92 37.05 -9.17
C GLY A 513 11.80 36.28 -10.14
N ASP A 514 11.92 34.96 -10.00
CA ASP A 514 12.62 34.08 -10.93
C ASP A 514 11.65 33.13 -11.66
N PRO A 515 10.86 33.65 -12.63
CA PRO A 515 9.89 32.84 -13.37
C PRO A 515 10.57 31.77 -14.26
N GLN A 516 11.84 31.95 -14.63
CA GLN A 516 12.55 31.01 -15.48
C GLN A 516 12.95 29.74 -14.71
N GLU A 517 13.40 29.91 -13.46
CA GLU A 517 13.63 28.79 -12.56
C GLU A 517 12.32 28.12 -12.17
N ALA A 518 11.29 28.91 -11.83
CA ALA A 518 9.96 28.42 -11.46
C ALA A 518 9.37 27.43 -12.48
N LEU A 519 9.47 27.79 -13.76
CA LEU A 519 8.98 26.99 -14.87
C LEU A 519 9.54 25.55 -14.85
N THR A 520 10.84 25.38 -14.60
CA THR A 520 11.49 24.06 -14.61
C THR A 520 10.89 23.13 -13.55
N TRP A 521 10.61 23.68 -12.37
CA TRP A 521 10.01 22.93 -11.26
C TRP A 521 8.54 22.60 -11.53
N LEU A 522 7.77 23.57 -12.03
CA LEU A 522 6.34 23.40 -12.33
C LEU A 522 6.10 22.42 -13.48
N GLU A 523 6.93 22.43 -14.52
CA GLU A 523 6.86 21.44 -15.61
C GLU A 523 7.11 20.02 -15.08
N ARG A 524 8.08 19.84 -14.17
CA ARG A 524 8.34 18.55 -13.52
C ARG A 524 7.17 18.14 -12.63
N ALA A 525 6.65 19.05 -11.79
CA ALA A 525 5.50 18.79 -10.93
C ALA A 525 4.28 18.34 -11.75
N TYR A 526 3.93 19.10 -12.80
CA TYR A 526 2.78 18.82 -13.66
C TYR A 526 2.92 17.50 -14.43
N SER A 527 4.14 17.15 -14.86
CA SER A 527 4.40 15.86 -15.52
C SER A 527 4.15 14.66 -14.61
N ARG A 528 4.28 14.84 -13.29
CA ARG A 528 4.05 13.80 -12.28
C ARG A 528 2.60 13.77 -11.83
N MET A 529 2.01 14.94 -11.59
CA MET A 529 0.64 15.11 -11.13
C MET A 529 -0.02 16.25 -11.92
N PRO A 530 -0.82 15.95 -12.95
CA PRO A 530 -1.45 16.97 -13.78
C PRO A 530 -2.78 17.46 -13.16
N ASP A 531 -2.73 17.96 -11.93
CA ASP A 531 -3.88 18.54 -11.22
C ASP A 531 -4.07 20.04 -11.49
N GLN A 532 -5.19 20.60 -11.05
CA GLN A 532 -5.60 21.97 -11.37
C GLN A 532 -4.77 23.07 -10.67
N GLU A 533 -4.24 22.82 -9.47
CA GLU A 533 -3.42 23.80 -8.73
C GLU A 533 -2.07 23.97 -9.41
N ILE A 534 -1.40 22.85 -9.67
CA ILE A 534 -0.10 22.83 -10.37
C ILE A 534 -0.26 23.42 -11.78
N ALA A 535 -1.35 23.09 -12.48
CA ALA A 535 -1.66 23.67 -13.78
C ALA A 535 -1.86 25.18 -13.72
N ALA A 536 -2.53 25.69 -12.68
CA ALA A 536 -2.76 27.13 -12.50
C ALA A 536 -1.45 27.87 -12.27
N HIS A 537 -0.59 27.37 -11.38
CA HIS A 537 0.75 27.94 -11.16
C HIS A 537 1.59 27.91 -12.44
N LEU A 538 1.61 26.78 -13.15
CA LEU A 538 2.35 26.65 -14.41
C LEU A 538 1.84 27.63 -15.47
N ALA A 539 0.53 27.75 -15.64
CA ALA A 539 -0.08 28.68 -16.58
C ALA A 539 0.23 30.15 -16.23
N GLU A 540 0.21 30.50 -14.94
CA GLU A 540 0.56 31.84 -14.47
C GLU A 540 2.04 32.17 -14.76
N VAL A 541 2.95 31.24 -14.49
CA VAL A 541 4.38 31.40 -14.80
C VAL A 541 4.64 31.49 -16.30
N LEU A 542 3.99 30.64 -17.11
CA LEU A 542 4.08 30.70 -18.57
C LEU A 542 3.59 32.06 -19.10
N HIS A 543 2.50 32.59 -18.55
CA HIS A 543 2.01 33.91 -18.89
C HIS A 543 3.01 35.01 -18.53
N ALA A 544 3.60 34.98 -17.34
CA ALA A 544 4.63 35.92 -16.91
C ALA A 544 5.88 35.91 -17.81
N LEU A 545 6.20 34.75 -18.42
CA LEU A 545 7.27 34.58 -19.41
C LEU A 545 6.87 34.98 -20.85
N GLY A 546 5.63 35.43 -21.06
CA GLY A 546 5.11 35.77 -22.39
C GLY A 546 4.72 34.57 -23.26
N ARG A 547 4.61 33.38 -22.66
CA ARG A 547 4.20 32.11 -23.31
C ARG A 547 2.71 31.83 -23.14
N SER A 548 1.86 32.86 -23.34
CA SER A 548 0.41 32.77 -23.09
C SER A 548 -0.31 31.72 -23.94
N ASP A 549 0.19 31.39 -25.13
CA ASP A 549 -0.37 30.32 -25.97
C ASP A 549 -0.25 28.94 -25.29
N GLU A 550 0.88 28.69 -24.63
CA GLU A 550 1.12 27.44 -23.91
C GLU A 550 0.32 27.41 -22.60
N ALA A 551 0.22 28.54 -21.89
CA ALA A 551 -0.66 28.68 -20.72
C ALA A 551 -2.12 28.33 -21.06
N ARG A 552 -2.64 28.81 -22.19
CA ARG A 552 -4.00 28.47 -22.69
C ARG A 552 -4.17 27.00 -23.00
N GLN A 553 -3.14 26.33 -23.52
CA GLN A 553 -3.20 24.89 -23.78
C GLN A 553 -3.32 24.09 -22.48
N ILE A 554 -2.54 24.46 -21.45
CA ILE A 554 -2.62 23.83 -20.12
C ILE A 554 -4.01 24.02 -19.50
N ILE A 555 -4.54 25.25 -19.53
CA ILE A 555 -5.88 25.57 -19.02
C ILE A 555 -6.96 24.75 -19.73
N ASN A 556 -6.93 24.70 -21.07
CA ASN A 556 -7.89 23.95 -21.86
C ASN A 556 -7.82 22.44 -21.58
N ASP A 557 -6.62 21.89 -21.39
CA ASP A 557 -6.43 20.48 -21.05
C ASP A 557 -7.08 20.13 -19.70
N VAL A 558 -6.90 20.97 -18.67
CA VAL A 558 -7.57 20.78 -17.37
C VAL A 558 -9.09 20.89 -17.49
N GLN A 559 -9.60 21.90 -18.20
CA GLN A 559 -11.06 22.08 -18.39
C GLN A 559 -11.71 20.90 -19.15
N GLN A 560 -10.97 20.21 -20.01
CA GLN A 560 -11.47 19.01 -20.71
C GLN A 560 -11.46 17.77 -19.82
N ARG A 561 -10.52 17.68 -18.87
CA ARG A 561 -10.34 16.51 -17.99
C ARG A 561 -11.16 16.60 -16.70
N THR A 562 -11.53 17.80 -16.26
CA THR A 562 -12.16 18.01 -14.95
C THR A 562 -13.42 18.85 -15.05
N ALA A 563 -14.53 18.39 -14.49
CA ALA A 563 -15.81 19.10 -14.54
C ALA A 563 -15.90 20.29 -13.57
N ASN A 564 -15.08 20.31 -12.52
CA ASN A 564 -15.02 21.36 -11.52
C ASN A 564 -13.56 21.82 -11.37
N HIS A 565 -13.28 23.09 -11.71
CA HIS A 565 -11.93 23.63 -11.81
C HIS A 565 -11.84 25.05 -11.21
N PRO A 566 -12.19 25.23 -9.92
CA PRO A 566 -12.27 26.55 -9.27
C PRO A 566 -10.97 27.35 -9.32
N THR A 567 -9.82 26.68 -9.27
CA THR A 567 -8.50 27.34 -9.27
C THR A 567 -8.18 27.91 -10.65
N ILE A 568 -8.50 27.15 -11.70
CA ILE A 568 -8.40 27.62 -13.09
C ILE A 568 -9.38 28.77 -13.34
N ASP A 569 -10.61 28.68 -12.83
CA ASP A 569 -11.60 29.76 -12.95
C ASP A 569 -11.12 31.04 -12.27
N ALA A 570 -10.52 30.93 -11.08
CA ALA A 570 -9.93 32.05 -10.38
C ALA A 570 -8.74 32.66 -11.14
N LEU A 571 -7.91 31.83 -11.79
CA LEU A 571 -6.80 32.28 -12.64
C LEU A 571 -7.32 33.05 -13.86
N ILE A 572 -8.31 32.52 -14.58
CA ILE A 572 -8.94 33.20 -15.74
C ILE A 572 -9.59 34.51 -15.30
N GLN A 573 -10.23 34.54 -14.13
CA GLN A 573 -10.79 35.78 -13.59
C GLN A 573 -9.71 36.85 -13.36
N ARG A 574 -8.50 36.44 -12.97
CA ARG A 574 -7.34 37.33 -12.78
C ARG A 574 -6.70 37.73 -14.12
N TYR A 575 -6.64 36.81 -15.08
CA TYR A 575 -6.06 36.98 -16.42
C TYR A 575 -7.04 36.54 -17.52
N PRO A 576 -8.04 37.38 -17.88
CA PRO A 576 -9.07 36.99 -18.87
C PRO A 576 -8.51 36.59 -20.23
N GLU A 577 -7.35 37.12 -20.63
CA GLU A 577 -6.67 36.78 -21.89
C GLU A 577 -6.17 35.32 -21.96
N LEU A 578 -6.14 34.62 -20.83
CA LEU A 578 -5.82 33.20 -20.73
C LEU A 578 -7.04 32.30 -20.93
N ASP A 579 -8.24 32.86 -21.13
CA ASP A 579 -9.42 32.07 -21.48
C ASP A 579 -9.24 31.43 -22.88
N PRO A 580 -9.28 30.09 -23.01
CA PRO A 580 -9.23 29.42 -24.30
C PRO A 580 -10.37 29.85 -25.24
N ALA A 581 -11.52 30.28 -24.70
CA ALA A 581 -12.69 30.71 -25.48
C ALA A 581 -12.49 32.05 -26.20
N ASP A 582 -11.59 32.92 -25.71
CA ASP A 582 -11.31 34.23 -26.30
C ASP A 582 -10.31 34.18 -27.47
N SER A 583 -9.88 32.97 -27.86
CA SER A 583 -8.89 32.72 -28.92
C SER A 583 -9.50 32.49 -30.33
N LEU A 584 -10.82 32.66 -30.49
CA LEU A 584 -11.59 32.38 -31.72
C LEU A 584 -11.98 33.62 -32.53
#